data_AF-A0A804KP29-F1
#
_entry.id   AF-A0A804KP29-F1
#
_cell.length_a   1.000
_cell.length_b   1.000
_cell.length_c   1.000
_cell.angle_alpha   90.00
_cell.angle_beta   90.00
_cell.angle_gamma   90.00
#
_symmetry.space_group_name_H-M   'P 1'
#
loop_
_entity.id
_entity.type
_entity.pdbx_description
1 polymer ?
#
loop_
_entity_poly.entity_id
_entity_poly.type
_entity_poly.pdbx_seq_one_letter_code
_entity_poly.pdbx_strand_id
1 'polypeptide(L)'
;MASSLLSRTLAVLRPIRSSACAAHDSRKIFNPFSKRIVSSGRSGLSSLVRPSTWSVRRFEFASTSLRATTSAIHTVAHCEPVVSADWLLANLRQPDVKILDASWYMPDEQRNPFQEYQMAHIPGALFFDVDGISDRTSNLPHMLPSEEAFAAAVSALGIYNTDGVVVYDGKGIFSAARVWWMFRVFGHDKVWVLDGGLPQWRASGYDVESSASGDAILKASAASEVIEKVYHGKVGSSTFEAKFQPHLVWKLEQVKQNIEGQAYQHIDARSKARFDGAAPEPRKGIRAGHVPGSKCIPFGQMLDSSQMLLPANELTKRFEEAGITMDQPVVASCGTGVTACILALGLHRLGKTDVAVYDGSWTEWGSQPDTPVTTA
;
A
#
# COMPACT_ATOMS: atom_id res chain seq x y z
N MET A 1 5.06 39.22 -47.87
CA MET A 1 5.46 40.62 -47.67
C MET A 1 5.67 40.84 -46.18
N ALA A 2 6.76 41.52 -45.83
CA ALA A 2 7.36 41.58 -44.51
C ALA A 2 6.81 42.71 -43.62
N SER A 3 6.96 42.57 -42.29
CA SER A 3 7.40 43.58 -41.29
C SER A 3 7.06 43.06 -39.88
N SER A 4 8.06 42.70 -39.04
CA SER A 4 8.83 43.53 -38.07
C SER A 4 8.37 43.22 -36.62
N LEU A 5 9.13 42.43 -35.85
CA LEU A 5 10.14 42.86 -34.85
C LEU A 5 9.59 43.73 -33.70
N LEU A 6 9.61 43.20 -32.46
CA LEU A 6 10.38 43.78 -31.34
C LEU A 6 10.38 42.88 -30.09
N SER A 7 11.59 42.76 -29.55
CA SER A 7 12.04 42.00 -28.39
C SER A 7 11.78 42.75 -27.08
N ARG A 8 11.67 42.03 -25.94
CA ARG A 8 12.21 42.49 -24.64
C ARG A 8 12.22 41.38 -23.57
N THR A 9 13.42 40.89 -23.33
CA THR A 9 13.92 40.20 -22.13
C THR A 9 13.95 41.14 -20.93
N LEU A 10 13.62 40.63 -19.73
CA LEU A 10 14.04 41.21 -18.45
C LEU A 10 14.38 40.08 -17.48
N ALA A 11 15.68 39.94 -17.22
CA ALA A 11 16.25 39.21 -16.11
C ALA A 11 16.25 40.13 -14.87
N VAL A 12 15.93 39.59 -13.69
CA VAL A 12 16.19 40.25 -12.40
C VAL A 12 16.91 39.27 -11.47
N LEU A 13 18.01 39.77 -10.93
CA LEU A 13 19.01 39.11 -10.10
C LEU A 13 18.54 38.82 -8.66
N ARG A 14 19.13 37.75 -8.10
CA ARG A 14 19.21 37.41 -6.67
C ARG A 14 19.72 38.58 -5.80
N PRO A 15 19.49 38.49 -4.48
CA PRO A 15 20.67 38.44 -3.61
C PRO A 15 20.65 37.28 -2.60
N ILE A 16 21.87 36.83 -2.32
CA ILE A 16 22.28 35.89 -1.28
C ILE A 16 22.31 36.65 0.05
N ARG A 17 21.79 36.04 1.14
CA ARG A 17 22.25 36.32 2.50
C ARG A 17 22.40 35.03 3.29
N SER A 18 23.62 34.87 3.81
CA SER A 18 24.07 33.90 4.81
C SER A 18 23.73 34.39 6.23
N SER A 19 23.52 33.45 7.16
CA SER A 19 23.76 33.48 8.62
C SER A 19 22.62 32.73 9.33
N ALA A 20 22.75 32.07 10.48
CA ALA A 20 23.82 31.48 11.27
C ALA A 20 23.08 30.68 12.37
N CYS A 21 23.74 29.70 12.98
CA CYS A 21 23.24 28.96 14.13
C CYS A 21 22.86 29.88 15.30
N ALA A 22 21.78 29.53 16.02
CA ALA A 22 21.70 29.78 17.46
C ALA A 22 20.70 28.80 18.10
N ALA A 23 21.23 27.95 18.97
CA ALA A 23 20.51 27.20 20.00
C ALA A 23 20.11 28.13 21.14
N HIS A 24 18.98 27.83 21.81
CA HIS A 24 18.58 28.18 23.19
C HIS A 24 17.05 27.96 23.25
N ASP A 25 16.41 27.52 24.31
CA ASP A 25 16.80 27.12 25.65
C ASP A 25 15.60 26.37 26.24
N SER A 26 15.86 25.40 27.10
CA SER A 26 14.85 24.62 27.77
C SER A 26 14.41 25.36 29.04
N ARG A 27 13.12 25.69 29.17
CA ARG A 27 12.56 26.12 30.46
C ARG A 27 11.59 25.07 30.99
N LYS A 28 12.11 24.29 31.94
CA LYS A 28 11.36 23.50 32.90
C LYS A 28 10.60 24.44 33.83
N ILE A 29 9.29 24.25 33.97
CA ILE A 29 8.49 24.86 35.02
C ILE A 29 8.28 23.81 36.11
N PHE A 30 8.87 24.08 37.28
CA PHE A 30 8.63 23.42 38.55
C PHE A 30 7.25 23.79 39.08
N ASN A 31 6.49 22.82 39.60
CA ASN A 31 5.32 23.08 40.43
C ASN A 31 5.44 22.27 41.73
N PRO A 32 5.58 22.90 42.91
CA PRO A 32 5.72 22.21 44.18
C PRO A 32 4.42 22.33 45.00
N PHE A 33 3.74 21.21 45.29
CA PHE A 33 2.87 21.15 46.46
C PHE A 33 3.00 19.81 47.17
N SER A 34 3.78 19.86 48.26
CA SER A 34 3.82 18.90 49.35
C SER A 34 2.56 19.04 50.21
N LYS A 35 2.05 17.91 50.71
CA LYS A 35 1.71 17.74 52.14
C LYS A 35 1.38 16.27 52.45
N ARG A 36 2.26 15.66 53.25
CA ARG A 36 1.97 14.46 54.07
C ARG A 36 0.97 14.82 55.15
N ILE A 37 0.09 13.88 55.47
CA ILE A 37 -0.58 13.80 56.78
C ILE A 37 -0.19 12.45 57.40
N VAL A 38 0.38 12.55 58.60
CA VAL A 38 0.61 11.45 59.54
C VAL A 38 -0.43 11.62 60.64
N SER A 39 -1.12 10.56 61.02
CA SER A 39 -1.74 10.47 62.34
C SER A 39 -1.67 9.05 62.89
N SER A 40 -1.42 9.03 64.19
CA SER A 40 -1.09 7.91 65.06
C SER A 40 -2.31 7.45 65.86
N GLY A 41 -2.38 6.15 66.19
CA GLY A 41 -3.32 5.60 67.18
C GLY A 41 -2.78 4.36 67.89
N ARG A 42 -2.49 4.52 69.18
CA ARG A 42 -2.28 3.52 70.27
C ARG A 42 -3.52 2.62 70.44
N SER A 43 -3.60 1.48 71.15
CA SER A 43 -2.71 0.61 71.96
C SER A 43 -3.55 -0.59 72.47
N GLY A 44 -2.92 -1.74 72.73
CA GLY A 44 -3.27 -2.65 73.85
C GLY A 44 -4.04 -3.93 73.51
N LEU A 45 -3.43 -5.11 73.63
CA LEU A 45 -3.45 -5.94 74.85
C LEU A 45 -2.61 -7.21 74.63
N SER A 46 -1.98 -7.65 75.71
CA SER A 46 -1.05 -8.76 75.83
C SER A 46 -1.74 -10.12 76.01
N SER A 47 -1.21 -11.17 75.36
CA SER A 47 -1.17 -12.50 75.96
C SER A 47 0.08 -13.26 75.52
N LEU A 48 0.72 -13.87 76.52
CA LEU A 48 1.96 -14.63 76.43
C LEU A 48 1.65 -16.08 76.09
N VAL A 49 2.16 -16.58 74.95
CA VAL A 49 2.38 -18.01 74.70
C VAL A 49 3.66 -18.18 73.87
N ARG A 50 4.57 -19.04 74.31
CA ARG A 50 5.75 -19.55 73.59
C ARG A 50 5.84 -21.07 73.86
N PRO A 51 6.50 -21.87 73.02
CA PRO A 51 6.34 -21.98 71.57
C PRO A 51 6.20 -23.47 71.14
N SER A 52 5.42 -23.78 70.11
CA SER A 52 5.56 -25.06 69.41
C SER A 52 6.34 -24.84 68.12
N THR A 53 7.49 -25.51 68.03
CA THR A 53 8.37 -25.47 66.86
C THR A 53 7.72 -26.22 65.70
N TRP A 54 7.16 -25.48 64.75
CA TRP A 54 6.84 -26.00 63.43
C TRP A 54 7.90 -25.50 62.44
N SER A 55 8.68 -26.45 61.92
CA SER A 55 9.63 -26.25 60.84
C SER A 55 8.87 -25.84 59.57
N VAL A 56 8.72 -24.54 59.33
CA VAL A 56 8.30 -24.02 58.03
C VAL A 56 9.51 -24.12 57.10
N ARG A 57 9.52 -25.11 56.22
CA ARG A 57 10.44 -25.12 55.07
C ARG A 57 10.14 -23.87 54.25
N ARG A 58 11.07 -22.91 54.24
CA ARG A 58 11.11 -21.86 53.22
C ARG A 58 11.28 -22.55 51.88
N PHE A 59 10.23 -22.57 51.07
CA PHE A 59 10.41 -22.66 49.63
C PHE A 59 10.99 -21.32 49.20
N GLU A 60 12.30 -21.32 48.92
CA GLU A 60 12.90 -20.25 48.13
C GLU A 60 12.26 -20.34 46.74
N PHE A 61 11.29 -19.46 46.49
CA PHE A 61 10.95 -19.12 45.12
C PHE A 61 12.17 -18.39 44.55
N ALA A 62 12.99 -19.11 43.80
CA ALA A 62 13.91 -18.50 42.87
C ALA A 62 13.05 -17.64 41.94
N SER A 63 13.07 -16.33 42.14
CA SER A 63 12.55 -15.39 41.17
C SER A 63 13.46 -15.49 39.95
N THR A 64 13.11 -16.37 39.02
CA THR A 64 13.61 -16.27 37.66
C THR A 64 13.16 -14.90 37.18
N SER A 65 14.09 -13.96 37.17
CA SER A 65 13.93 -12.72 36.43
C SER A 65 13.64 -13.15 35.00
N LEU A 66 12.37 -13.09 34.63
CA LEU A 66 11.99 -12.92 33.24
C LEU A 66 12.70 -11.65 32.82
N ARG A 67 13.87 -11.81 32.19
CA ARG A 67 14.39 -10.79 31.30
C ARG A 67 13.24 -10.53 30.35
N ALA A 68 12.61 -9.37 30.50
CA ALA A 68 11.83 -8.79 29.44
C ALA A 68 12.79 -8.75 28.25
N THR A 69 12.65 -9.73 27.35
CA THR A 69 13.10 -9.59 25.98
C THR A 69 12.36 -8.37 25.49
N THR A 70 13.06 -7.24 25.47
CA THR A 70 12.70 -6.07 24.69
C THR A 70 12.35 -6.60 23.32
N SER A 71 11.04 -6.67 23.04
CA SER A 71 10.51 -7.00 21.73
C SER A 71 11.17 -6.02 20.78
N ALA A 72 12.09 -6.52 19.96
CA ALA A 72 12.63 -5.75 18.87
C ALA A 72 11.46 -5.51 17.92
N ILE A 73 10.80 -4.38 18.08
CA ILE A 73 9.82 -3.89 17.12
C ILE A 73 10.63 -3.66 15.84
N HIS A 74 10.55 -4.62 14.93
CA HIS A 74 11.22 -4.53 13.64
C HIS A 74 10.62 -3.35 12.87
N THR A 75 11.34 -2.23 12.86
CA THR A 75 11.07 -1.14 11.92
C THR A 75 11.22 -1.72 10.52
N VAL A 76 10.16 -1.61 9.72
CA VAL A 76 10.21 -2.01 8.31
C VAL A 76 11.16 -1.06 7.59
N ALA A 77 12.09 -1.60 6.79
CA ALA A 77 13.01 -0.77 6.02
C ALA A 77 12.22 0.12 5.06
N HIS A 78 12.67 1.35 4.82
CA HIS A 78 11.96 2.32 3.99
C HIS A 78 11.71 1.85 2.55
N CYS A 79 12.55 0.97 2.01
CA CYS A 79 12.40 0.43 0.66
C CYS A 79 11.69 -0.94 0.63
N GLU A 80 11.28 -1.49 1.77
CA GLU A 80 10.60 -2.78 1.81
C GLU A 80 9.09 -2.55 1.66
N PRO A 81 8.48 -2.95 0.52
CA PRO A 81 7.08 -2.63 0.26
C PRO A 81 6.12 -3.70 0.79
N VAL A 82 6.61 -4.75 1.46
CA VAL A 82 5.79 -5.80 2.05
C VAL A 82 6.09 -5.99 3.54
N VAL A 83 5.16 -6.60 4.25
CA VAL A 83 5.35 -7.09 5.63
C VAL A 83 5.01 -8.57 5.71
N SER A 84 5.68 -9.31 6.59
CA SER A 84 5.37 -10.72 6.82
C SER A 84 4.10 -10.91 7.65
N ALA A 85 3.52 -12.10 7.59
CA ALA A 85 2.40 -12.49 8.46
C ALA A 85 2.75 -12.36 9.95
N ASP A 86 3.97 -12.74 10.35
CA ASP A 86 4.46 -12.60 11.73
C ASP A 86 4.51 -11.14 12.18
N TRP A 87 4.97 -10.24 11.30
CA TRP A 87 4.98 -8.82 11.57
C TRP A 87 3.56 -8.29 11.76
N LEU A 88 2.64 -8.67 10.88
CA LEU A 88 1.25 -8.24 10.98
C LEU A 88 0.60 -8.78 12.27
N LEU A 89 0.82 -10.04 12.64
CA LEU A 89 0.31 -10.61 13.89
C LEU A 89 0.82 -9.83 15.12
N ALA A 90 2.11 -9.47 15.14
CA ALA A 90 2.71 -8.72 16.22
C ALA A 90 2.17 -7.27 16.33
N ASN A 91 1.64 -6.72 15.24
CA ASN A 91 1.13 -5.35 15.16
C ASN A 91 -0.40 -5.25 15.03
N LEU A 92 -1.11 -6.39 15.02
CA LEU A 92 -2.54 -6.49 14.74
C LEU A 92 -3.43 -5.64 15.66
N ARG A 93 -2.97 -5.40 16.90
CA ARG A 93 -3.70 -4.65 17.93
C ARG A 93 -3.34 -3.17 17.99
N GLN A 94 -2.44 -2.71 17.13
CA GLN A 94 -2.05 -1.31 17.09
C GLN A 94 -3.17 -0.49 16.42
N PRO A 95 -3.73 0.52 17.11
CA PRO A 95 -4.89 1.25 16.60
C PRO A 95 -4.56 2.07 15.35
N ASP A 96 -3.29 2.40 15.13
CA ASP A 96 -2.75 3.11 13.98
C ASP A 96 -2.34 2.17 12.83
N VAL A 97 -2.58 0.85 12.92
CA VAL A 97 -2.40 -0.08 11.80
C VAL A 97 -3.77 -0.48 11.25
N LYS A 98 -4.01 -0.17 9.98
CA LYS A 98 -5.25 -0.47 9.24
C LYS A 98 -5.00 -1.60 8.26
N ILE A 99 -5.87 -2.61 8.29
CA ILE A 99 -5.72 -3.80 7.46
C ILE A 99 -6.81 -3.75 6.40
N LEU A 100 -6.42 -3.91 5.14
CA LEU A 100 -7.32 -3.84 4.00
C LEU A 100 -7.31 -5.16 3.24
N ASP A 101 -8.48 -5.78 3.14
CA ASP A 101 -8.75 -6.82 2.16
C ASP A 101 -9.09 -6.15 0.82
N ALA A 102 -8.14 -6.16 -0.09
CA ALA A 102 -8.28 -5.62 -1.44
C ALA A 102 -8.55 -6.71 -2.47
N SER A 103 -9.17 -7.84 -2.07
CA SER A 103 -9.44 -8.95 -2.97
C SER A 103 -10.26 -8.51 -4.17
N TRP A 104 -9.73 -8.83 -5.35
CA TRP A 104 -10.40 -8.67 -6.62
C TRP A 104 -10.00 -9.82 -7.53
N TYR A 105 -10.93 -10.34 -8.32
CA TYR A 105 -10.72 -11.52 -9.15
C TYR A 105 -11.14 -11.24 -10.58
N MET A 106 -10.53 -11.95 -11.53
CA MET A 106 -10.93 -11.83 -12.92
C MET A 106 -12.35 -12.37 -13.11
N PRO A 107 -13.17 -11.80 -14.02
CA PRO A 107 -14.57 -12.20 -14.19
C PRO A 107 -14.78 -13.69 -14.49
N ASP A 108 -13.82 -14.35 -15.14
CA ASP A 108 -13.84 -15.77 -15.48
C ASP A 108 -13.59 -16.70 -14.28
N GLU A 109 -13.03 -16.18 -13.18
CA GLU A 109 -12.81 -16.95 -11.94
C GLU A 109 -14.12 -17.20 -11.17
N GLN A 110 -15.19 -16.45 -11.46
CA GLN A 110 -16.51 -16.59 -10.82
C GLN A 110 -16.47 -16.55 -9.28
N ARG A 111 -15.54 -15.77 -8.73
CA ARG A 111 -15.37 -15.56 -7.29
C ARG A 111 -15.97 -14.23 -6.86
N ASN A 112 -16.57 -14.19 -5.68
CA ASN A 112 -17.11 -12.97 -5.10
C ASN A 112 -16.20 -12.52 -3.94
N PRO A 113 -15.37 -11.49 -4.13
CA PRO A 113 -14.39 -11.08 -3.12
C PRO A 113 -15.06 -10.56 -1.84
N PHE A 114 -16.16 -9.82 -1.95
CA PHE A 114 -16.86 -9.29 -0.78
C PHE A 114 -17.48 -10.41 0.05
N GLN A 115 -18.08 -11.41 -0.62
CA GLN A 115 -18.62 -12.59 0.07
C GLN A 115 -17.50 -13.42 0.73
N GLU A 116 -16.36 -13.61 0.06
CA GLU A 116 -15.21 -14.30 0.64
C GLU A 116 -14.64 -13.58 1.86
N TYR A 117 -14.51 -12.26 1.79
CA TYR A 117 -14.15 -11.41 2.94
C TYR A 117 -15.13 -11.62 4.10
N GLN A 118 -16.44 -11.59 3.85
CA GLN A 118 -17.45 -11.82 4.89
C GLN A 118 -17.34 -13.22 5.52
N MET A 119 -16.93 -14.24 4.75
CA MET A 119 -16.74 -15.59 5.26
C MET A 119 -15.47 -15.74 6.08
N ALA A 120 -14.35 -15.15 5.62
CA ALA A 120 -13.07 -15.26 6.29
C ALA A 120 -12.10 -14.14 5.89
N HIS A 121 -11.74 -13.28 6.84
CA HIS A 121 -10.79 -12.17 6.68
C HIS A 121 -9.79 -12.12 7.86
N ILE A 122 -8.71 -11.37 7.70
CA ILE A 122 -7.76 -11.12 8.80
C ILE A 122 -8.47 -10.31 9.90
N PRO A 123 -8.28 -10.61 11.20
CA PRO A 123 -9.00 -9.93 12.26
C PRO A 123 -8.85 -8.41 12.21
N GLY A 124 -9.97 -7.70 12.27
CA GLY A 124 -10.00 -6.22 12.18
C GLY A 124 -9.76 -5.64 10.78
N ALA A 125 -9.65 -6.47 9.73
CA ALA A 125 -9.57 -5.99 8.36
C ALA A 125 -10.85 -5.30 7.91
N LEU A 126 -10.70 -4.33 7.01
CA LEU A 126 -11.79 -3.69 6.27
C LEU A 126 -11.71 -4.13 4.81
N PHE A 127 -12.86 -4.16 4.13
CA PHE A 127 -12.88 -4.45 2.70
C PHE A 127 -12.62 -3.18 1.89
N PHE A 128 -11.63 -3.23 1.00
CA PHE A 128 -11.34 -2.19 0.01
C PHE A 128 -11.85 -2.68 -1.36
N ASP A 129 -12.98 -2.14 -1.79
CA ASP A 129 -13.59 -2.45 -3.07
C ASP A 129 -12.81 -1.78 -4.21
N VAL A 130 -11.93 -2.53 -4.89
CA VAL A 130 -11.10 -2.02 -5.99
C VAL A 130 -11.93 -1.51 -7.16
N ASP A 131 -13.11 -2.08 -7.40
CA ASP A 131 -14.02 -1.60 -8.46
C ASP A 131 -14.81 -0.38 -8.00
N GLY A 132 -15.26 -0.37 -6.74
CA GLY A 132 -15.98 0.76 -6.15
C GLY A 132 -15.12 2.01 -5.95
N ILE A 133 -13.85 1.83 -5.57
CA ILE A 133 -12.88 2.91 -5.33
C ILE A 133 -12.03 3.14 -6.59
N SER A 134 -12.72 3.47 -7.69
CA SER A 134 -12.14 3.76 -9.00
C SER A 134 -12.84 4.96 -9.66
N ASP A 135 -12.29 5.51 -10.73
CA ASP A 135 -13.01 6.49 -11.56
C ASP A 135 -14.10 5.80 -12.38
N ARG A 136 -15.32 5.85 -11.85
CA ARG A 136 -16.52 5.24 -12.44
C ARG A 136 -17.14 6.09 -13.54
N THR A 137 -16.59 7.27 -13.83
CA THR A 137 -16.99 8.09 -14.99
C THR A 137 -16.29 7.65 -16.27
N SER A 138 -15.20 6.91 -16.15
CA SER A 138 -14.48 6.33 -17.29
C SER A 138 -15.12 5.04 -17.78
N ASN A 139 -15.05 4.80 -19.09
CA ASN A 139 -15.38 3.50 -19.67
C ASN A 139 -14.24 2.47 -19.53
N LEU A 140 -13.09 2.90 -18.99
CA LEU A 140 -11.95 2.04 -18.74
C LEU A 140 -12.05 1.42 -17.33
N PRO A 141 -11.62 0.16 -17.18
CA PRO A 141 -11.67 -0.53 -15.90
C PRO A 141 -10.58 -0.02 -14.94
N HIS A 142 -10.92 0.03 -13.65
CA HIS A 142 -10.00 0.28 -12.52
C HIS A 142 -9.20 1.58 -12.59
N MET A 143 -9.64 2.57 -13.37
CA MET A 143 -8.97 3.87 -13.43
C MET A 143 -8.85 4.50 -12.05
N LEU A 144 -7.75 5.20 -11.79
CA LEU A 144 -7.56 5.94 -10.56
C LEU A 144 -8.72 6.91 -10.33
N PRO A 145 -9.32 6.95 -9.13
CA PRO A 145 -10.27 7.99 -8.77
C PRO A 145 -9.56 9.35 -8.68
N SER A 146 -10.32 10.45 -8.58
CA SER A 146 -9.76 11.77 -8.30
C SER A 146 -9.15 11.84 -6.90
N GLU A 147 -8.28 12.83 -6.65
CA GLU A 147 -7.69 13.07 -5.32
C GLU A 147 -8.78 13.25 -4.25
N GLU A 148 -9.82 14.04 -4.55
CA GLU A 148 -10.97 14.26 -3.67
C GLU A 148 -11.74 12.98 -3.41
N ALA A 149 -12.02 12.19 -4.46
CA ALA A 149 -12.78 10.95 -4.35
C ALA A 149 -12.02 9.90 -3.53
N PHE A 150 -10.71 9.73 -3.78
CA PHE A 150 -9.87 8.82 -2.99
C PHE A 150 -9.80 9.23 -1.53
N ALA A 151 -9.54 10.51 -1.25
CA ALA A 151 -9.47 11.05 0.10
C ALA A 151 -10.78 10.80 0.88
N ALA A 152 -11.93 11.05 0.24
CA ALA A 152 -13.24 10.80 0.83
C ALA A 152 -13.49 9.30 1.09
N ALA A 153 -13.15 8.42 0.15
CA ALA A 153 -13.34 6.97 0.30
C ALA A 153 -12.47 6.38 1.41
N VAL A 154 -11.19 6.74 1.45
CA VAL A 154 -10.24 6.32 2.50
C VAL A 154 -10.66 6.87 3.88
N SER A 155 -11.20 8.09 3.93
CA SER A 155 -11.79 8.66 5.14
C SER A 155 -13.03 7.88 5.60
N ALA A 156 -13.88 7.43 4.67
CA ALA A 156 -15.05 6.61 4.99
C ALA A 156 -14.67 5.23 5.56
N LEU A 157 -13.51 4.70 5.18
CA LEU A 157 -12.91 3.51 5.80
C LEU A 157 -12.33 3.79 7.21
N GLY A 158 -12.26 5.05 7.63
CA GLY A 158 -11.71 5.45 8.94
C GLY A 158 -10.19 5.43 8.99
N ILE A 159 -9.54 5.71 7.86
CA ILE A 159 -8.07 5.78 7.72
C ILE A 159 -7.64 7.25 7.75
N TYR A 160 -6.57 7.53 8.48
CA TYR A 160 -5.97 8.85 8.64
C TYR A 160 -4.55 8.87 8.07
N ASN A 161 -4.01 10.05 7.75
CA ASN A 161 -2.63 10.17 7.24
C ASN A 161 -1.54 9.65 8.20
N THR A 162 -1.86 9.54 9.49
CA THR A 162 -0.93 9.03 10.51
C THR A 162 -0.80 7.52 10.50
N ASP A 163 -1.83 6.82 10.02
CA ASP A 163 -1.96 5.37 10.09
C ASP A 163 -0.92 4.68 9.19
N GLY A 164 -0.55 3.45 9.55
CA GLY A 164 0.08 2.49 8.66
C GLY A 164 -1.00 1.61 8.02
N VAL A 165 -0.87 1.33 6.74
CA VAL A 165 -1.84 0.52 5.98
C VAL A 165 -1.18 -0.78 5.53
N VAL A 166 -1.78 -1.92 5.86
CA VAL A 166 -1.37 -3.24 5.36
C VAL A 166 -2.47 -3.77 4.46
N VAL A 167 -2.14 -4.00 3.19
CA VAL A 167 -3.08 -4.47 2.18
C VAL A 167 -2.81 -5.93 1.86
N TYR A 168 -3.84 -6.76 1.82
CA TYR A 168 -3.73 -8.15 1.35
C TYR A 168 -4.83 -8.46 0.35
N ASP A 169 -4.70 -9.60 -0.33
CA ASP A 169 -5.78 -10.19 -1.12
C ASP A 169 -5.83 -11.71 -0.97
N GLY A 170 -6.90 -12.32 -1.47
CA GLY A 170 -7.15 -13.75 -1.40
C GLY A 170 -6.36 -14.61 -2.40
N LYS A 171 -5.50 -14.04 -3.26
CA LYS A 171 -4.63 -14.80 -4.18
C LYS A 171 -3.19 -14.88 -3.67
N GLY A 172 -2.78 -13.94 -2.83
CA GLY A 172 -1.41 -13.78 -2.35
C GLY A 172 -0.97 -12.35 -2.60
N ILE A 173 -0.46 -12.09 -3.80
CA ILE A 173 -0.20 -10.74 -4.30
C ILE A 173 -0.77 -10.61 -5.72
N PHE A 174 -1.93 -9.99 -5.82
CA PHE A 174 -2.62 -9.71 -7.08
C PHE A 174 -3.15 -8.28 -7.12
N SER A 175 -4.28 -8.02 -6.47
CA SER A 175 -4.94 -6.72 -6.41
C SER A 175 -4.46 -5.88 -5.22
N ALA A 176 -3.87 -6.48 -4.19
CA ALA A 176 -3.29 -5.75 -3.07
C ALA A 176 -2.19 -4.76 -3.52
N ALA A 177 -1.36 -5.15 -4.49
CA ALA A 177 -0.33 -4.29 -5.05
C ALA A 177 -0.93 -3.03 -5.72
N ARG A 178 -2.14 -3.12 -6.31
CA ARG A 178 -2.83 -1.96 -6.88
C ARG A 178 -3.18 -0.95 -5.81
N VAL A 179 -3.78 -1.40 -4.71
CA VAL A 179 -4.18 -0.50 -3.62
C VAL A 179 -2.95 0.09 -2.92
N TRP A 180 -1.89 -0.70 -2.70
CA TRP A 180 -0.58 -0.18 -2.25
C TRP A 180 -0.09 0.97 -3.13
N TRP A 181 -0.11 0.78 -4.46
CA TRP A 181 0.29 1.82 -5.40
C TRP A 181 -0.64 3.03 -5.36
N MET A 182 -1.96 2.86 -5.21
CA MET A 182 -2.91 3.96 -5.09
C MET A 182 -2.61 4.86 -3.88
N PHE A 183 -2.36 4.28 -2.70
CA PHE A 183 -1.97 5.06 -1.52
C PHE A 183 -0.70 5.89 -1.77
N ARG A 184 0.31 5.30 -2.43
CA ARG A 184 1.55 6.02 -2.81
C ARG A 184 1.30 7.12 -3.83
N VAL A 185 0.49 6.85 -4.84
CA VAL A 185 0.06 7.87 -5.82
C VAL A 185 -0.61 9.05 -5.13
N PHE A 186 -1.32 8.82 -4.02
CA PHE A 186 -1.93 9.88 -3.22
C PHE A 186 -1.08 10.33 -2.03
N GLY A 187 0.23 10.06 -2.04
CA GLY A 187 1.19 10.64 -1.12
C GLY A 187 1.24 9.99 0.26
N HIS A 188 0.75 8.76 0.40
CA HIS A 188 0.79 7.99 1.63
C HIS A 188 1.73 6.78 1.50
N ASP A 189 2.98 6.96 1.96
CA ASP A 189 4.03 5.94 1.85
C ASP A 189 4.05 4.92 3.01
N LYS A 190 3.29 5.14 4.09
CA LYS A 190 3.15 4.17 5.20
C LYS A 190 2.20 3.03 4.82
N VAL A 191 2.46 2.39 3.69
CA VAL A 191 1.62 1.35 3.13
C VAL A 191 2.46 0.16 2.68
N TRP A 192 2.02 -1.04 3.03
CA TRP A 192 2.68 -2.29 2.72
C TRP A 192 1.68 -3.32 2.18
N VAL A 193 2.18 -4.25 1.38
CA VAL A 193 1.44 -5.47 1.02
C VAL A 193 1.75 -6.57 2.03
N LEU A 194 0.78 -7.39 2.43
CA LEU A 194 1.03 -8.60 3.21
C LEU A 194 1.67 -9.65 2.31
N ASP A 195 2.91 -10.05 2.61
CA ASP A 195 3.66 -10.97 1.76
C ASP A 195 3.03 -12.36 1.77
N GLY A 196 2.63 -12.84 0.58
CA GLY A 196 1.86 -14.07 0.41
C GLY A 196 0.37 -13.99 0.78
N GLY A 197 -0.13 -12.80 1.15
CA GLY A 197 -1.54 -12.48 1.35
C GLY A 197 -2.29 -13.39 2.34
N LEU A 198 -3.61 -13.52 2.14
CA LEU A 198 -4.46 -14.39 2.97
C LEU A 198 -4.04 -15.88 2.90
N PRO A 199 -3.56 -16.43 1.76
CA PRO A 199 -3.05 -17.80 1.71
C PRO A 199 -1.90 -18.03 2.71
N GLN A 200 -0.88 -17.16 2.72
CA GLN A 200 0.25 -17.30 3.63
C GLN A 200 -0.12 -17.06 5.09
N TRP A 201 -1.05 -16.12 5.37
CA TRP A 201 -1.60 -15.93 6.71
C TRP A 201 -2.21 -17.22 7.27
N ARG A 202 -3.04 -17.90 6.48
CA ARG A 202 -3.65 -19.19 6.86
C ARG A 202 -2.61 -20.31 6.97
N ALA A 203 -1.66 -20.37 6.04
CA ALA A 203 -0.58 -21.36 6.06
C ALA A 203 0.30 -21.23 7.31
N SER A 204 0.41 -20.02 7.86
CA SER A 204 1.12 -19.73 9.11
C SER A 204 0.32 -20.12 10.36
N GLY A 205 -0.90 -20.64 10.21
CA GLY A 205 -1.76 -21.08 11.31
C GLY A 205 -2.45 -19.95 12.07
N TYR A 206 -2.54 -18.76 11.47
CA TYR A 206 -3.14 -17.60 12.11
C TYR A 206 -4.66 -17.54 11.94
N ASP A 207 -5.32 -17.06 12.99
CA ASP A 207 -6.78 -16.97 13.05
C ASP A 207 -7.33 -16.00 12.00
N VAL A 208 -8.53 -16.31 11.52
CA VAL A 208 -9.34 -15.45 10.66
C VAL A 208 -10.66 -15.15 11.35
N GLU A 209 -11.19 -13.96 11.13
CA GLU A 209 -12.55 -13.60 11.54
C GLU A 209 -13.55 -14.03 10.47
N SER A 210 -14.70 -14.52 10.92
CA SER A 210 -15.86 -14.81 10.08
C SER A 210 -16.99 -13.85 10.46
N SER A 211 -17.85 -13.51 9.51
CA SER A 211 -18.93 -12.52 9.69
C SER A 211 -18.36 -11.12 9.99
N ALA A 212 -17.93 -10.42 8.95
CA ALA A 212 -17.49 -9.03 9.06
C ALA A 212 -18.51 -8.19 9.85
N SER A 213 -18.02 -7.34 10.76
CA SER A 213 -18.89 -6.54 11.61
C SER A 213 -19.80 -5.62 10.77
N GLY A 214 -20.99 -5.31 11.30
CA GLY A 214 -21.91 -4.38 10.64
C GLY A 214 -21.24 -3.02 10.36
N ASP A 215 -20.36 -2.56 11.26
CA ASP A 215 -19.56 -1.35 11.06
C ASP A 215 -18.59 -1.47 9.88
N ALA A 216 -17.85 -2.58 9.76
CA ALA A 216 -16.92 -2.79 8.65
C ALA A 216 -17.64 -2.87 7.30
N ILE A 217 -18.80 -3.52 7.25
CA ILE A 217 -19.66 -3.57 6.05
C ILE A 217 -20.15 -2.17 5.66
N LEU A 218 -20.66 -1.40 6.64
CA LEU A 218 -21.13 -0.04 6.40
C LEU A 218 -20.01 0.88 5.89
N LYS A 219 -18.79 0.75 6.45
CA LYS A 219 -17.61 1.50 5.99
C LYS A 219 -17.23 1.16 4.55
N ALA A 220 -17.18 -0.12 4.20
CA ALA A 220 -16.87 -0.56 2.84
C ALA A 220 -17.90 -0.02 1.83
N SER A 221 -19.19 -0.14 2.13
CA SER A 221 -20.26 0.42 1.27
C SER A 221 -20.20 1.95 1.18
N ALA A 222 -19.97 2.63 2.31
CA ALA A 222 -19.84 4.09 2.33
C ALA A 222 -18.65 4.59 1.50
N ALA A 223 -17.54 3.85 1.49
CA ALA A 223 -16.36 4.16 0.69
C ALA A 223 -16.63 4.07 -0.82
N SER A 224 -17.33 3.03 -1.30
CA SER A 224 -17.72 2.95 -2.72
C SER A 224 -18.78 4.00 -3.09
N GLU A 225 -19.73 4.29 -2.19
CA GLU A 225 -20.78 5.28 -2.46
C GLU A 225 -20.26 6.72 -2.52
N VAL A 226 -19.25 7.07 -1.72
CA VAL A 226 -18.76 8.45 -1.68
C VAL A 226 -18.03 8.84 -2.96
N ILE A 227 -17.40 7.88 -3.64
CA ILE A 227 -16.80 8.06 -4.97
C ILE A 227 -17.84 8.62 -5.94
N GLU A 228 -18.99 7.94 -6.05
CA GLU A 228 -20.09 8.41 -6.90
C GLU A 228 -20.59 9.79 -6.48
N LYS A 229 -20.76 10.03 -5.18
CA LYS A 229 -21.25 11.31 -4.67
C LYS A 229 -20.30 12.46 -5.07
N VAL A 230 -18.98 12.25 -4.97
CA VAL A 230 -17.97 13.24 -5.37
C VAL A 230 -18.05 13.53 -6.87
N TYR A 231 -18.16 12.52 -7.72
CA TYR A 231 -18.29 12.73 -9.16
C TYR A 231 -19.62 13.40 -9.57
N HIS A 232 -20.65 13.32 -8.73
CA HIS A 232 -21.90 14.07 -8.90
C HIS A 232 -21.85 15.48 -8.26
N GLY A 233 -20.65 15.98 -7.92
CA GLY A 233 -20.42 17.34 -7.43
C GLY A 233 -20.75 17.55 -5.95
N LYS A 234 -20.86 16.48 -5.15
CA LYS A 234 -21.06 16.59 -3.70
C LYS A 234 -19.70 16.60 -3.01
N VAL A 235 -19.51 17.53 -2.08
CA VAL A 235 -18.28 17.60 -1.27
C VAL A 235 -18.21 16.40 -0.33
N GLY A 236 -17.17 15.58 -0.48
CA GLY A 236 -16.85 14.53 0.47
C GLY A 236 -16.25 15.11 1.75
N SER A 237 -16.78 14.75 2.91
CA SER A 237 -16.07 15.01 4.16
C SER A 237 -14.82 14.14 4.19
N SER A 238 -13.64 14.74 4.38
CA SER A 238 -12.37 14.02 4.40
C SER A 238 -11.58 14.28 5.68
N THR A 239 -11.11 13.20 6.30
CA THR A 239 -10.12 13.19 7.38
C THR A 239 -8.74 12.77 6.89
N PHE A 240 -8.65 12.36 5.63
CA PHE A 240 -7.43 11.99 4.93
C PHE A 240 -7.06 13.08 3.91
N GLU A 241 -5.83 13.57 3.95
CA GLU A 241 -5.27 14.48 2.96
C GLU A 241 -4.56 13.67 1.88
N ALA A 242 -5.13 13.59 0.67
CA ALA A 242 -4.47 13.00 -0.48
C ALA A 242 -3.57 14.04 -1.17
N LYS A 243 -2.38 13.62 -1.60
CA LYS A 243 -1.40 14.44 -2.34
C LYS A 243 -0.95 13.71 -3.59
N PHE A 244 -1.61 14.00 -4.70
CA PHE A 244 -1.38 13.33 -5.97
C PHE A 244 0.07 13.47 -6.44
N GLN A 245 0.68 12.32 -6.78
CA GLN A 245 2.05 12.16 -7.24
C GLN A 245 2.03 11.86 -8.75
N PRO A 246 1.98 12.90 -9.61
CA PRO A 246 1.79 12.71 -11.05
C PRO A 246 2.92 11.91 -11.72
N HIS A 247 4.11 11.87 -11.13
CA HIS A 247 5.24 11.09 -11.66
C HIS A 247 5.03 9.57 -11.56
N LEU A 248 4.10 9.09 -10.73
CA LEU A 248 3.78 7.66 -10.59
C LEU A 248 2.69 7.18 -11.55
N VAL A 249 2.10 8.08 -12.34
CA VAL A 249 0.97 7.77 -13.22
C VAL A 249 1.28 8.21 -14.64
N TRP A 250 1.14 7.29 -15.59
CA TRP A 250 1.22 7.58 -17.02
C TRP A 250 -0.15 7.53 -17.67
N LYS A 251 -0.35 8.43 -18.64
CA LYS A 251 -1.51 8.48 -19.53
C LYS A 251 -1.11 8.04 -20.94
N LEU A 252 -2.11 7.75 -21.77
CA LEU A 252 -1.93 7.28 -23.15
C LEU A 252 -0.96 8.13 -23.98
N GLU A 253 -1.03 9.46 -23.88
CA GLU A 253 -0.15 10.35 -24.64
C GLU A 253 1.33 10.23 -24.25
N GLN A 254 1.64 9.94 -22.98
CA GLN A 254 3.02 9.69 -22.55
C GLN A 254 3.54 8.37 -23.13
N VAL A 255 2.68 7.36 -23.26
CA VAL A 255 3.04 6.09 -23.92
C VAL A 255 3.32 6.32 -25.40
N LYS A 256 2.46 7.08 -26.10
CA LYS A 256 2.67 7.45 -27.51
C LYS A 256 4.04 8.14 -27.71
N GLN A 257 4.35 9.12 -26.86
CA GLN A 257 5.64 9.83 -26.89
C GLN A 257 6.84 8.90 -26.62
N ASN A 258 6.69 7.94 -25.70
CA ASN A 258 7.77 7.02 -25.35
C ASN A 258 8.10 5.99 -26.44
N ILE A 259 7.16 5.67 -27.34
CA ILE A 259 7.44 4.79 -28.49
C ILE A 259 8.51 5.41 -29.39
N GLU A 260 8.40 6.72 -29.65
CA GLU A 260 9.36 7.45 -30.49
C GLU A 260 10.63 7.81 -29.72
N GLY A 261 10.47 8.32 -28.49
CA GLY A 261 11.58 8.86 -27.70
C GLY A 261 12.43 7.81 -26.98
N GLN A 262 11.85 6.63 -26.70
CA GLN A 262 12.49 5.52 -25.97
C GLN A 262 13.19 5.95 -24.67
N ALA A 263 12.65 6.97 -24.00
CA ALA A 263 13.24 7.54 -22.79
C ALA A 263 13.04 6.64 -21.55
N TYR A 264 11.99 5.81 -21.56
CA TYR A 264 11.66 4.87 -20.50
C TYR A 264 11.61 3.44 -21.02
N GLN A 265 12.05 2.51 -20.17
CA GLN A 265 11.85 1.08 -20.38
C GLN A 265 10.40 0.72 -20.03
N HIS A 266 9.61 0.34 -21.03
CA HIS A 266 8.21 -0.03 -20.83
C HIS A 266 8.08 -1.54 -20.60
N ILE A 267 7.59 -1.94 -19.42
CA ILE A 267 7.34 -3.34 -19.07
C ILE A 267 5.84 -3.65 -18.97
N ASP A 268 5.41 -4.80 -19.47
CA ASP A 268 4.03 -5.28 -19.45
C ASP A 268 3.90 -6.56 -18.61
N ALA A 269 3.00 -6.51 -17.61
CA ALA A 269 2.80 -7.57 -16.63
C ALA A 269 1.83 -8.69 -17.06
N ARG A 270 1.24 -8.60 -18.26
CA ARG A 270 0.33 -9.63 -18.79
C ARG A 270 1.08 -10.94 -19.08
N SER A 271 0.32 -12.01 -19.30
CA SER A 271 0.89 -13.28 -19.76
C SER A 271 1.57 -13.10 -21.11
N LYS A 272 2.65 -13.87 -21.34
CA LYS A 272 3.38 -13.86 -22.61
C LYS A 272 2.48 -14.11 -23.81
N ALA A 273 1.52 -15.03 -23.69
CA ALA A 273 0.55 -15.33 -24.75
C ALA A 273 -0.34 -14.12 -25.10
N ARG A 274 -0.79 -13.32 -24.13
CA ARG A 274 -1.57 -12.10 -24.38
C ARG A 274 -0.71 -11.00 -25.00
N PHE A 275 0.51 -10.83 -24.47
CA PHE A 275 1.49 -9.88 -24.98
C PHE A 275 1.88 -10.17 -26.44
N ASP A 276 2.12 -11.43 -26.79
CA ASP A 276 2.50 -11.85 -28.14
C ASP A 276 1.33 -11.81 -29.13
N GLY A 277 0.09 -11.71 -28.63
CA GLY A 277 -1.13 -11.79 -29.43
C GLY A 277 -1.59 -13.22 -29.72
N ALA A 278 -0.99 -14.23 -29.07
CA ALA A 278 -1.34 -15.65 -29.20
C ALA A 278 -2.58 -16.06 -28.37
N ALA A 279 -2.99 -15.25 -27.40
CA ALA A 279 -4.21 -15.44 -26.62
C ALA A 279 -5.07 -14.17 -26.68
N PRO A 280 -6.41 -14.31 -26.67
CA PRO A 280 -7.31 -13.16 -26.67
C PRO A 280 -7.22 -12.39 -25.35
N GLU A 281 -7.56 -11.10 -25.41
CA GLU A 281 -7.79 -10.31 -24.21
C GLU A 281 -9.12 -10.72 -23.55
N PRO A 282 -9.21 -10.72 -22.21
CA PRO A 282 -10.43 -11.11 -21.50
C PRO A 282 -11.65 -10.23 -21.86
N ARG A 283 -11.41 -8.97 -22.23
CA ARG A 283 -12.44 -8.01 -22.62
C ARG A 283 -12.68 -8.08 -24.12
N LYS A 284 -13.95 -8.23 -24.50
CA LYS A 284 -14.38 -8.27 -25.90
C LYS A 284 -14.03 -6.95 -26.62
N GLY A 285 -13.53 -7.05 -27.84
CA GLY A 285 -13.26 -5.90 -28.71
C GLY A 285 -11.87 -5.25 -28.50
N ILE A 286 -11.08 -5.72 -27.54
CA ILE A 286 -9.70 -5.27 -27.35
C ILE A 286 -8.78 -6.05 -28.30
N ARG A 287 -7.94 -5.35 -29.05
CA ARG A 287 -6.95 -5.97 -29.96
C ARG A 287 -5.94 -6.80 -29.16
N ALA A 288 -5.45 -7.90 -29.73
CA ALA A 288 -4.38 -8.69 -29.15
C ALA A 288 -3.00 -8.05 -29.45
N GLY A 289 -1.96 -8.43 -28.69
CA GLY A 289 -0.60 -7.90 -28.87
C GLY A 289 -0.13 -6.99 -27.74
N HIS A 290 0.85 -6.14 -28.03
CA HIS A 290 1.49 -5.24 -27.07
C HIS A 290 1.88 -3.89 -27.66
N VAL A 291 2.26 -2.96 -26.77
CA VAL A 291 2.75 -1.63 -27.13
C VAL A 291 4.13 -1.78 -27.76
N PRO A 292 4.39 -1.20 -28.95
CA PRO A 292 5.70 -1.30 -29.60
C PRO A 292 6.86 -0.91 -28.68
N GLY A 293 7.90 -1.74 -28.66
CA GLY A 293 9.09 -1.51 -27.84
C GLY A 293 8.98 -1.94 -26.38
N SER A 294 7.78 -2.27 -25.88
CA SER A 294 7.61 -2.80 -24.52
C SER A 294 8.22 -4.20 -24.36
N LYS A 295 8.51 -4.59 -23.11
CA LYS A 295 9.05 -5.89 -22.72
C LYS A 295 8.04 -6.64 -21.85
N CYS A 296 7.89 -7.94 -22.07
CA CYS A 296 6.97 -8.76 -21.28
C CYS A 296 7.66 -9.30 -20.04
N ILE A 297 7.12 -9.00 -18.86
CA ILE A 297 7.50 -9.61 -17.59
C ILE A 297 6.22 -10.05 -16.88
N PRO A 298 5.71 -11.27 -17.13
CA PRO A 298 4.46 -11.71 -16.52
C PRO A 298 4.52 -11.60 -14.99
N PHE A 299 3.51 -10.98 -14.37
CA PHE A 299 3.55 -10.65 -12.94
C PHE A 299 3.85 -11.86 -12.03
N GLY A 300 3.37 -13.05 -12.39
CA GLY A 300 3.62 -14.27 -11.62
C GLY A 300 5.09 -14.67 -11.53
N GLN A 301 5.96 -14.14 -12.39
CA GLN A 301 7.41 -14.33 -12.30
C GLN A 301 8.05 -13.48 -11.19
N MET A 302 7.32 -12.55 -10.58
CA MET A 302 7.77 -11.77 -9.42
C MET A 302 7.49 -12.49 -8.10
N LEU A 303 6.75 -13.61 -8.14
CA LEU A 303 6.30 -14.33 -6.96
C LEU A 303 6.91 -15.73 -6.89
N ASP A 304 7.11 -16.24 -5.69
CA ASP A 304 7.50 -17.63 -5.46
C ASP A 304 6.29 -18.59 -5.49
N SER A 305 6.53 -19.87 -5.21
CA SER A 305 5.48 -20.89 -5.14
C SER A 305 4.44 -20.63 -4.03
N SER A 306 4.82 -19.91 -2.98
CA SER A 306 3.98 -19.53 -1.85
C SER A 306 3.24 -18.20 -2.10
N GLN A 307 3.31 -17.67 -3.33
CA GLN A 307 2.74 -16.37 -3.72
C GLN A 307 3.36 -15.18 -2.97
N MET A 308 4.56 -15.35 -2.40
CA MET A 308 5.33 -14.28 -1.78
C MET A 308 6.18 -13.56 -2.82
N LEU A 309 6.45 -12.28 -2.60
CA LEU A 309 7.32 -11.49 -3.47
C LEU A 309 8.76 -12.03 -3.38
N LEU A 310 9.37 -12.27 -4.55
CA LEU A 310 10.72 -12.83 -4.62
C LEU A 310 11.77 -11.96 -3.90
N PRO A 311 12.84 -12.55 -3.35
CA PRO A 311 13.93 -11.79 -2.73
C PRO A 311 14.66 -10.91 -3.76
N ALA A 312 15.34 -9.86 -3.28
CA ALA A 312 15.93 -8.83 -4.13
C ALA A 312 16.91 -9.35 -5.19
N ASN A 313 17.71 -10.38 -4.86
CA ASN A 313 18.64 -11.00 -5.81
C ASN A 313 17.91 -11.70 -6.97
N GLU A 314 16.78 -12.37 -6.69
CA GLU A 314 15.99 -13.04 -7.72
C GLU A 314 15.21 -12.03 -8.56
N LEU A 315 14.61 -11.01 -7.95
CA LEU A 315 13.96 -9.92 -8.69
C LEU A 315 14.94 -9.22 -9.63
N THR A 316 16.17 -8.92 -9.16
CA THR A 316 17.22 -8.31 -9.98
C THR A 316 17.47 -9.15 -11.23
N LYS A 317 17.67 -10.46 -11.06
CA LYS A 317 17.87 -11.40 -12.16
C LYS A 317 16.69 -11.40 -13.15
N ARG A 318 15.44 -11.39 -12.67
CA ARG A 318 14.25 -11.35 -13.56
C ARG A 318 14.22 -10.10 -14.42
N PHE A 319 14.53 -8.93 -13.86
CA PHE A 319 14.56 -7.67 -14.59
C PHE A 319 15.73 -7.63 -15.58
N GLU A 320 16.93 -8.08 -15.19
CA GLU A 320 18.09 -8.17 -16.08
C GLU A 320 17.86 -9.12 -17.26
N GLU A 321 17.26 -10.29 -17.03
CA GLU A 321 16.88 -11.24 -18.10
C GLU A 321 15.90 -10.65 -19.11
N ALA A 322 15.05 -9.72 -18.67
CA ALA A 322 14.14 -8.97 -19.54
C ALA A 322 14.79 -7.75 -20.21
N GLY A 323 16.07 -7.48 -19.93
CA GLY A 323 16.83 -6.35 -20.45
C GLY A 323 16.52 -5.03 -19.73
N ILE A 324 16.07 -5.09 -18.48
CA ILE A 324 15.73 -3.91 -17.67
C ILE A 324 16.91 -3.52 -16.78
N THR A 325 17.30 -2.26 -16.87
CA THR A 325 18.38 -1.64 -16.11
C THR A 325 17.82 -0.67 -15.07
N MET A 326 18.43 -0.60 -13.89
CA MET A 326 17.89 0.19 -12.76
C MET A 326 18.17 1.70 -12.88
N ASP A 327 19.21 2.08 -13.64
CA ASP A 327 19.65 3.45 -13.89
C ASP A 327 18.77 4.18 -14.93
N GLN A 328 18.03 3.44 -15.75
CA GLN A 328 17.05 4.00 -16.67
C GLN A 328 15.66 4.06 -16.04
N PRO A 329 14.83 5.05 -16.40
CA PRO A 329 13.49 5.15 -15.86
C PRO A 329 12.59 4.04 -16.46
N VAL A 330 11.58 3.62 -15.69
CA VAL A 330 10.72 2.47 -16.02
C VAL A 330 9.26 2.88 -15.92
N VAL A 331 8.45 2.42 -16.87
CA VAL A 331 6.98 2.45 -16.79
C VAL A 331 6.44 1.04 -16.85
N ALA A 332 5.52 0.71 -15.95
CA ALA A 332 4.81 -0.56 -15.94
C ALA A 332 3.39 -0.42 -16.52
N SER A 333 2.94 -1.42 -17.26
CA SER A 333 1.54 -1.57 -17.68
C SER A 333 1.10 -3.02 -17.55
N CYS A 334 -0.19 -3.27 -17.76
CA CYS A 334 -0.70 -4.63 -17.94
C CYS A 334 -1.97 -4.59 -18.78
N GLY A 335 -3.01 -5.34 -18.40
CA GLY A 335 -4.34 -5.21 -18.99
C GLY A 335 -5.04 -3.90 -18.61
N THR A 336 -4.94 -3.49 -17.34
CA THR A 336 -5.82 -2.49 -16.72
C THR A 336 -5.19 -1.76 -15.52
N GLY A 337 -3.87 -1.67 -15.46
CA GLY A 337 -3.17 -1.00 -14.37
C GLY A 337 -3.15 -1.73 -13.03
N VAL A 338 -3.74 -2.94 -12.90
CA VAL A 338 -3.75 -3.71 -11.63
C VAL A 338 -2.45 -4.49 -11.44
N THR A 339 -2.20 -5.53 -12.24
CA THR A 339 -0.99 -6.36 -12.08
C THR A 339 0.31 -5.65 -12.45
N ALA A 340 0.24 -4.51 -13.14
CA ALA A 340 1.38 -3.62 -13.36
C ALA A 340 2.03 -3.17 -12.03
N CYS A 341 1.19 -2.96 -11.01
CA CYS A 341 1.64 -2.56 -9.68
C CYS A 341 2.49 -3.64 -9.00
N ILE A 342 2.41 -4.91 -9.41
CA ILE A 342 3.28 -5.99 -8.89
C ILE A 342 4.70 -5.82 -9.42
N LEU A 343 4.88 -5.39 -10.68
CA LEU A 343 6.21 -5.06 -11.20
C LEU A 343 6.77 -3.82 -10.50
N ALA A 344 5.94 -2.80 -10.27
CA ALA A 344 6.33 -1.61 -9.51
C ALA A 344 6.70 -1.95 -8.05
N LEU A 345 5.98 -2.88 -7.42
CA LEU A 345 6.28 -3.41 -6.08
C LEU A 345 7.65 -4.09 -6.04
N GLY A 346 7.93 -4.97 -7.01
CA GLY A 346 9.23 -5.62 -7.14
C GLY A 346 10.38 -4.64 -7.34
N LEU A 347 10.22 -3.66 -8.22
CA LEU A 347 11.21 -2.60 -8.45
C LEU A 347 11.41 -1.69 -7.22
N HIS A 348 10.34 -1.43 -6.47
CA HIS A 348 10.41 -0.67 -5.21
C HIS A 348 11.31 -1.38 -4.18
N ARG A 349 11.19 -2.71 -4.04
CA ARG A 349 12.09 -3.53 -3.21
C ARG A 349 13.56 -3.41 -3.62
N LEU A 350 13.83 -3.17 -4.90
CA LEU A 350 15.18 -2.93 -5.43
C LEU A 350 15.66 -1.48 -5.28
N GLY A 351 14.88 -0.63 -4.59
CA GLY A 351 15.18 0.78 -4.38
C GLY A 351 14.72 1.71 -5.51
N LYS A 352 14.06 1.19 -6.56
CA LYS A 352 13.50 2.00 -7.63
C LYS A 352 12.06 2.40 -7.29
N THR A 353 11.92 3.52 -6.59
CA THR A 353 10.64 3.96 -6.00
C THR A 353 9.78 4.82 -6.93
N ASP A 354 10.32 5.23 -8.07
CA ASP A 354 9.76 6.21 -9.02
C ASP A 354 9.11 5.55 -10.26
N VAL A 355 8.80 4.25 -10.19
CA VAL A 355 8.19 3.52 -11.30
C VAL A 355 6.76 3.99 -11.54
N ALA A 356 6.52 4.56 -12.71
CA ALA A 356 5.18 4.96 -13.13
C ALA A 356 4.35 3.75 -13.57
N VAL A 357 3.03 3.81 -13.38
CA VAL A 357 2.08 2.87 -13.96
C VAL A 357 1.27 3.57 -15.03
N TYR A 358 1.24 3.01 -16.24
CA TYR A 358 0.29 3.40 -17.27
C TYR A 358 -1.09 2.83 -16.92
N ASP A 359 -1.94 3.69 -16.37
CA ASP A 359 -3.16 3.28 -15.67
C ASP A 359 -4.19 2.65 -16.61
N GLY A 360 -4.51 3.33 -17.72
CA GLY A 360 -5.41 2.80 -18.75
C GLY A 360 -4.90 1.53 -19.41
N SER A 361 -3.58 1.32 -19.40
CA SER A 361 -2.93 0.05 -19.75
C SER A 361 -3.36 -0.47 -21.13
N TRP A 362 -3.27 -1.79 -21.37
CA TRP A 362 -3.63 -2.37 -22.65
C TRP A 362 -5.10 -2.20 -23.03
N THR A 363 -6.02 -2.09 -22.05
CA THR A 363 -7.44 -1.88 -22.37
C THR A 363 -7.65 -0.51 -23.03
N GLU A 364 -7.00 0.54 -22.53
CA GLU A 364 -7.00 1.86 -23.19
C GLU A 364 -6.24 1.81 -24.51
N TRP A 365 -5.02 1.25 -24.52
CA TRP A 365 -4.21 1.22 -25.73
C TRP A 365 -4.82 0.39 -26.86
N GLY A 366 -5.18 -0.85 -26.57
CA GLY A 366 -5.68 -1.84 -27.52
C GLY A 366 -7.08 -1.53 -28.05
N SER A 367 -7.86 -0.68 -27.37
CA SER A 367 -9.17 -0.22 -27.85
C SER A 367 -9.08 0.94 -28.86
N GLN A 368 -7.99 1.68 -28.86
CA GLN A 368 -7.83 2.85 -29.74
C GLN A 368 -7.37 2.43 -31.15
N PRO A 369 -8.09 2.78 -32.23
CA PRO A 369 -7.74 2.31 -33.57
C PRO A 369 -6.46 2.94 -34.13
N ASP A 370 -6.07 4.13 -33.64
CA ASP A 370 -4.90 4.91 -34.09
C ASP A 370 -3.61 4.54 -33.37
N THR A 371 -3.65 3.71 -32.32
CA THR A 371 -2.45 3.29 -31.61
C THR A 371 -1.78 2.10 -32.30
N PRO A 372 -0.44 2.12 -32.50
CA PRO A 372 0.27 1.02 -33.11
C PRO A 372 0.31 -0.20 -32.19
N VAL A 373 0.32 -1.39 -32.78
CA VAL A 373 0.34 -2.67 -32.06
C VAL A 373 1.42 -3.55 -32.65
N THR A 374 2.17 -4.22 -31.78
CA THR A 374 3.12 -5.28 -32.15
C THR A 374 2.59 -6.63 -31.67
N THR A 375 2.84 -7.66 -32.47
CA THR A 375 2.63 -9.08 -32.15
C THR A 375 3.96 -9.81 -32.39
N ALA A 376 4.17 -10.95 -31.72
CA ALA A 376 5.40 -11.73 -31.86
C ALA A 376 5.32 -12.75 -33.00
#